data_AF-A0A1I6YXX4-F1
#
_entry.id   AF-A0A1I6YXX4-F1
#
_cell.length_a   1.000
_cell.length_b   1.000
_cell.length_c   1.000
_cell.angle_alpha   90.00
_cell.angle_beta   90.00
_cell.angle_gamma   90.00
#
_symmetry.space_group_name_H-M   'P 1'
#
loop_
_entity.id
_entity.type
_entity.pdbx_description
1 polymer ?
#
loop_
_entity_poly.entity_id
_entity_poly.type
_entity_poly.pdbx_seq_one_letter_code
_entity_poly.pdbx_strand_id
1 'polypeptide(L)'
;MSTPINVSPPRSAVLDEAHLGDIKGALGTIAHHDTAPRNNWWARIRTLLAILGPGLIVMVGDNDAGAFGTYTQAGQNYGTTLLWTMLLLVPVLFVNQEMVLRLGAVTGVGHARLIFERFGKFWGAFSVVDLFILNALTIVTEFIGITFVLDFFGISKVTGVCIAAAVTMAAVSTGNFRRFERFAVALCLLSLLLVPVLVSIHPPVAQMAHDFFIPSWPANSKLSDVMLLVIGIVGTTVAPWQLFFQQSYIVDKRITPRFMKYEKADLWIGIVFVMIGAVAMISFCAALYAGKPEFGNFTDAGGVIAGLEKYAGRTPAVLFAIALLDACIIGAAAVSLSTAYAIGDVFKIRHSLHRGVTDAKGFYLVYFGIISAAAALVLIPGSPLGLLTEAVQTLAGVLLPSATVFLLLLCNDRAVLGPWVNSKKLNFFTGAVVWVLVMLSIILTASVLYPDITGEAIIEVLAGGTLLAVVGYAATVTVRRLRLASTDAAASAIAQASDSEQQFSKEARNTWRMPPLEELPAPQLTLSKRIWMGVLRGYLIVAVALVVVKVVQMTLLH
;
A
#
# COMPACT_ATOMS: atom_id res chain seq x y z
N MET A 1 -34.25 20.62 -38.08
CA MET A 1 -33.22 19.86 -37.33
C MET A 1 -32.19 20.84 -36.84
N SER A 2 -32.30 21.29 -35.60
CA SER A 2 -31.30 22.13 -34.93
C SER A 2 -30.20 21.23 -34.40
N THR A 3 -28.98 21.42 -34.88
CA THR A 3 -27.75 20.86 -34.32
C THR A 3 -27.64 21.31 -32.87
N PRO A 4 -27.49 20.41 -31.88
CA PRO A 4 -27.26 20.82 -30.51
C PRO A 4 -25.92 21.54 -30.43
N ILE A 5 -25.95 22.68 -29.75
CA ILE A 5 -24.84 23.57 -29.44
C ILE A 5 -23.67 22.75 -28.89
N ASN A 6 -22.47 23.02 -29.42
CA ASN A 6 -21.18 22.60 -28.88
C ASN A 6 -21.10 22.99 -27.40
N VAL A 7 -21.52 22.10 -26.50
CA VAL A 7 -21.09 22.12 -25.12
C VAL A 7 -19.72 21.49 -25.13
N SER A 8 -18.66 22.32 -25.14
CA SER A 8 -17.31 21.87 -24.83
C SER A 8 -17.40 21.00 -23.57
N PRO A 9 -16.86 19.77 -23.57
CA PRO A 9 -16.93 18.92 -22.39
C PRO A 9 -16.31 19.70 -21.21
N PRO A 10 -16.90 19.64 -20.00
CA PRO A 10 -16.39 20.36 -18.85
C PRO A 10 -14.91 20.02 -18.67
N ARG A 11 -14.07 21.07 -18.59
CA ARG A 11 -12.62 20.96 -18.48
C ARG A 11 -12.30 20.12 -17.23
N SER A 12 -11.75 18.93 -17.41
CA SER A 12 -11.43 18.03 -16.29
C SER A 12 -10.06 18.35 -15.70
N ALA A 13 -9.81 17.99 -14.43
CA ALA A 13 -8.51 18.16 -13.78
C ALA A 13 -7.35 17.31 -14.35
N VAL A 14 -7.59 16.50 -15.38
CA VAL A 14 -6.61 15.62 -16.01
C VAL A 14 -5.46 16.42 -16.64
N LEU A 15 -4.23 16.08 -16.26
CA LEU A 15 -3.02 16.84 -16.60
C LEU A 15 -2.29 16.36 -17.86
N ASP A 16 -2.35 15.07 -18.18
CA ASP A 16 -1.72 14.49 -19.37
C ASP A 16 -2.80 13.96 -20.33
N GLU A 17 -2.72 14.34 -21.60
CA GLU A 17 -3.59 13.82 -22.66
C GLU A 17 -3.52 12.29 -22.77
N ALA A 18 -2.40 11.67 -22.38
CA ALA A 18 -2.25 10.22 -22.30
C ALA A 18 -3.23 9.55 -21.31
N HIS A 19 -3.78 10.29 -20.35
CA HIS A 19 -4.79 9.81 -19.41
C HIS A 19 -6.23 9.89 -19.97
N LEU A 20 -6.42 10.34 -21.21
CA LEU A 20 -7.72 10.40 -21.89
C LEU A 20 -7.83 9.32 -22.98
N GLY A 21 -9.02 8.76 -23.13
CA GLY A 21 -9.35 7.78 -24.17
C GLY A 21 -9.83 6.43 -23.64
N ASP A 22 -9.68 5.39 -24.45
CA ASP A 22 -10.18 4.04 -24.16
C ASP A 22 -9.44 3.38 -23.00
N ILE A 23 -10.16 2.54 -22.24
CA ILE A 23 -9.57 1.65 -21.25
C ILE A 23 -9.04 0.44 -22.01
N LYS A 24 -7.71 0.29 -22.07
CA LYS A 24 -7.03 -0.84 -22.72
C LYS A 24 -6.42 -1.76 -21.67
N GLY A 25 -7.29 -2.51 -20.98
CA GLY A 25 -6.86 -3.44 -19.94
C GLY A 25 -6.20 -4.73 -20.47
N ALA A 26 -5.57 -5.49 -19.59
CA ALA A 26 -4.89 -6.74 -19.92
C ALA A 26 -5.81 -7.73 -20.65
N LEU A 27 -7.01 -7.94 -20.10
CA LEU A 27 -7.97 -8.95 -20.54
C LEU A 27 -9.16 -8.37 -21.32
N GLY A 28 -9.13 -7.08 -21.69
CA GLY A 28 -10.25 -6.47 -22.43
C GLY A 28 -10.02 -5.02 -22.85
N THR A 29 -10.99 -4.44 -23.54
CA THR A 29 -10.96 -3.02 -23.93
C THR A 29 -12.37 -2.44 -23.82
N ILE A 30 -12.49 -1.22 -23.28
CA ILE A 30 -13.74 -0.48 -23.19
C ILE A 30 -13.54 0.86 -23.88
N ALA A 31 -14.35 1.14 -24.90
CA ALA A 31 -14.29 2.41 -25.61
C ALA A 31 -14.71 3.57 -24.69
N HIS A 32 -14.08 4.73 -24.83
CA HIS A 32 -14.38 5.89 -24.00
C HIS A 32 -15.88 6.27 -24.02
N HIS A 33 -16.49 6.23 -25.21
CA HIS A 33 -17.89 6.54 -25.47
C HIS A 33 -18.87 5.42 -25.06
N ASP A 34 -18.38 4.27 -24.61
CA ASP A 34 -19.23 3.17 -24.18
C ASP A 34 -19.83 3.46 -22.80
N THR A 35 -21.02 4.06 -22.80
CA THR A 35 -21.82 4.41 -21.60
C THR A 35 -22.99 3.45 -21.37
N ALA A 36 -23.14 2.41 -22.20
CA ALA A 36 -24.30 1.53 -22.14
C ALA A 36 -24.34 0.73 -20.83
N PRO A 37 -25.54 0.56 -20.23
CA PRO A 37 -25.71 -0.24 -19.02
C PRO A 37 -25.40 -1.72 -19.29
N ARG A 38 -24.70 -2.38 -18.36
CA ARG A 38 -24.36 -3.81 -18.45
C ARG A 38 -25.52 -4.66 -17.90
N ASN A 39 -26.47 -5.00 -18.76
CA ASN A 39 -27.67 -5.75 -18.40
C ASN A 39 -27.43 -7.28 -18.39
N ASN A 40 -26.55 -7.79 -19.26
CA ASN A 40 -26.21 -9.21 -19.33
C ASN A 40 -25.03 -9.54 -18.38
N TRP A 41 -25.07 -10.70 -17.73
CA TRP A 41 -23.98 -11.20 -16.87
C TRP A 41 -22.65 -11.32 -17.63
N TRP A 42 -22.67 -11.81 -18.87
CA TRP A 42 -21.47 -11.87 -19.74
C TRP A 42 -20.88 -10.50 -20.02
N ALA A 43 -21.72 -9.48 -20.21
CA ALA A 43 -21.27 -8.11 -20.42
C ALA A 43 -20.60 -7.57 -19.14
N ARG A 44 -21.15 -7.88 -17.96
CA ARG A 44 -20.55 -7.51 -16.66
C ARG A 44 -19.19 -8.17 -16.45
N ILE A 45 -19.05 -9.46 -16.79
CA ILE A 45 -17.77 -10.17 -16.68
C ILE A 45 -16.75 -9.59 -17.64
N ARG A 46 -17.10 -9.35 -18.91
CA ARG A 46 -16.18 -8.72 -19.88
C ARG A 46 -15.73 -7.33 -19.43
N THR A 47 -16.64 -6.55 -18.86
CA THR A 47 -16.31 -5.25 -18.25
C THR A 47 -15.38 -5.41 -17.06
N LEU A 48 -15.65 -6.38 -16.16
CA LEU A 48 -14.76 -6.67 -15.04
C LEU A 48 -13.37 -7.08 -15.53
N LEU A 49 -13.24 -7.98 -16.50
CA LEU A 49 -11.95 -8.43 -17.06
C LEU A 49 -11.16 -7.28 -17.72
N ALA A 50 -11.84 -6.32 -18.35
CA ALA A 50 -11.19 -5.14 -18.89
C ALA A 50 -10.69 -4.16 -17.81
N ILE A 51 -11.34 -4.16 -16.64
CA ILE A 51 -11.06 -3.26 -15.52
C ILE A 51 -10.11 -3.90 -14.50
N LEU A 52 -10.07 -5.22 -14.40
CA LEU A 52 -9.20 -5.99 -13.52
C LEU A 52 -7.73 -5.60 -13.73
N GLY A 53 -7.01 -5.29 -12.66
CA GLY A 53 -5.61 -4.88 -12.72
C GLY A 53 -5.18 -4.03 -11.54
N PRO A 54 -5.69 -2.79 -11.35
CA PRO A 54 -5.14 -1.85 -10.38
C PRO A 54 -5.15 -2.37 -8.94
N GLY A 55 -6.30 -2.87 -8.47
CA GLY A 55 -6.49 -3.49 -7.16
C GLY A 55 -5.78 -4.84 -7.05
N LEU A 56 -5.80 -5.67 -8.09
CA LEU A 56 -5.07 -6.95 -8.09
C LEU A 56 -3.55 -6.73 -7.96
N ILE A 57 -2.97 -5.88 -8.80
CA ILE A 57 -1.51 -5.67 -8.89
C ILE A 57 -0.98 -4.99 -7.63
N VAL A 58 -1.68 -3.99 -7.09
CA VAL A 58 -1.22 -3.33 -5.85
C VAL A 58 -1.28 -4.26 -4.65
N MET A 59 -2.28 -5.15 -4.57
CA MET A 59 -2.40 -6.10 -3.46
C MET A 59 -1.40 -7.25 -3.59
N VAL A 60 -1.20 -7.81 -4.79
CA VAL A 60 -0.19 -8.87 -4.95
C VAL A 60 1.23 -8.30 -4.82
N GLY A 61 1.46 -7.08 -5.31
CA GLY A 61 2.74 -6.39 -5.11
C GLY A 61 3.05 -6.06 -3.65
N ASP A 62 2.08 -6.18 -2.75
CA ASP A 62 2.25 -6.05 -1.30
C ASP A 62 2.89 -7.30 -0.66
N ASN A 63 2.78 -8.46 -1.32
CA ASN A 63 3.54 -9.66 -0.95
C ASN A 63 4.97 -9.59 -1.52
N ASP A 64 5.67 -8.49 -1.24
CA ASP A 64 7.05 -8.23 -1.67
C ASP A 64 8.08 -9.02 -0.82
N ALA A 65 9.38 -8.79 -1.04
CA ALA A 65 10.42 -9.49 -0.28
C ALA A 65 10.31 -9.27 1.24
N GLY A 66 9.88 -8.08 1.67
CA GLY A 66 9.65 -7.75 3.08
C GLY A 66 8.49 -8.55 3.66
N ALA A 67 7.40 -8.68 2.92
CA ALA A 67 6.27 -9.53 3.29
C ALA A 67 6.66 -11.01 3.37
N PHE A 68 7.45 -11.53 2.41
CA PHE A 68 7.99 -12.89 2.48
C PHE A 68 8.79 -13.11 3.76
N GLY A 69 9.67 -12.19 4.12
CA GLY A 69 10.43 -12.25 5.37
C GLY A 69 9.53 -12.27 6.61
N THR A 70 8.62 -11.31 6.73
CA THR A 70 7.76 -11.16 7.92
C THR A 70 6.77 -12.32 8.10
N TYR A 71 6.13 -12.79 7.03
CA TYR A 71 5.17 -13.91 7.11
C TYR A 71 5.84 -15.25 7.38
N THR A 72 6.98 -15.51 6.75
CA THR A 72 7.73 -16.75 7.02
C THR A 72 8.36 -16.74 8.40
N GLN A 73 8.81 -15.58 8.89
CA GLN A 73 9.25 -15.40 10.28
C GLN A 73 8.13 -15.68 11.27
N ALA A 74 6.91 -15.17 11.01
CA ALA A 74 5.75 -15.45 11.87
C ALA A 74 5.46 -16.94 11.97
N GLY A 75 5.46 -17.66 10.84
CA GLY A 75 5.29 -19.10 10.82
C GLY A 75 6.41 -19.86 11.53
N GLN A 76 7.67 -19.54 11.24
CA GLN A 76 8.83 -20.26 11.79
C GLN A 76 9.03 -20.02 13.29
N ASN A 77 8.79 -18.80 13.77
CA ASN A 77 9.06 -18.44 15.17
C ASN A 77 7.87 -18.71 16.10
N TYR A 78 6.65 -18.53 15.59
CA TYR A 78 5.45 -18.49 16.43
C TYR A 78 4.33 -19.44 15.96
N GLY A 79 4.58 -20.23 14.92
CA GLY A 79 3.59 -21.13 14.35
C GLY A 79 2.42 -20.39 13.70
N THR A 80 1.23 -20.99 13.77
CA THR A 80 0.00 -20.43 13.18
C THR A 80 -0.68 -19.38 14.05
N THR A 81 -0.20 -19.14 15.27
CA THR A 81 -0.86 -18.29 16.28
C THR A 81 -1.09 -16.85 15.82
N LEU A 82 -0.28 -16.33 14.89
CA LEU A 82 -0.42 -14.96 14.36
C LEU A 82 -1.34 -14.86 13.13
N LEU A 83 -1.98 -15.95 12.69
CA LEU A 83 -2.86 -15.94 11.51
C LEU A 83 -4.05 -14.97 11.65
N TRP A 84 -4.59 -14.77 12.86
CA TRP A 84 -5.69 -13.84 13.10
C TRP A 84 -5.37 -12.39 12.69
N THR A 85 -4.08 -12.02 12.67
CA THR A 85 -3.65 -10.69 12.23
C THR A 85 -4.02 -10.44 10.77
N MET A 86 -3.98 -11.49 9.94
CA MET A 86 -4.37 -11.44 8.52
C MET A 86 -5.86 -11.09 8.40
N LEU A 87 -6.72 -11.75 9.18
CA LEU A 87 -8.16 -11.47 9.18
C LEU A 87 -8.46 -10.03 9.63
N LEU A 88 -7.71 -9.53 10.63
CA LEU A 88 -7.83 -8.15 11.10
C LEU A 88 -7.44 -7.13 10.01
N LEU A 89 -6.45 -7.45 9.18
CA LEU A 89 -5.96 -6.56 8.12
C LEU A 89 -6.92 -6.45 6.93
N VAL A 90 -7.78 -7.45 6.66
CA VAL A 90 -8.76 -7.40 5.55
C VAL A 90 -9.60 -6.11 5.51
N PRO A 91 -10.33 -5.71 6.58
CA PRO A 91 -11.10 -4.47 6.56
C PRO A 91 -10.22 -3.22 6.50
N VAL A 92 -9.01 -3.27 7.06
CA VAL A 92 -8.03 -2.17 7.01
C VAL A 92 -7.59 -1.93 5.57
N LEU A 93 -7.15 -2.99 4.89
CA LEU A 93 -6.80 -3.02 3.47
C LEU A 93 -7.94 -2.50 2.61
N PHE A 94 -9.12 -3.09 2.74
CA PHE A 94 -10.25 -2.72 1.89
C PHE A 94 -10.59 -1.24 2.02
N VAL A 95 -10.70 -0.71 3.23
CA VAL A 95 -11.07 0.69 3.43
C VAL A 95 -9.96 1.64 2.96
N ASN A 96 -8.70 1.33 3.25
CA ASN A 96 -7.60 2.20 2.85
C ASN A 96 -7.48 2.27 1.32
N GLN A 97 -7.49 1.11 0.66
CA GLN A 97 -7.33 1.02 -0.79
C GLN A 97 -8.59 1.49 -1.52
N GLU A 98 -9.80 1.32 -0.96
CA GLU A 98 -11.01 1.91 -1.54
C GLU A 98 -10.95 3.44 -1.55
N MET A 99 -10.39 4.07 -0.51
CA MET A 99 -10.22 5.52 -0.47
C MET A 99 -9.25 5.98 -1.57
N VAL A 100 -8.12 5.30 -1.75
CA VAL A 100 -7.13 5.59 -2.82
C VAL A 100 -7.77 5.45 -4.19
N LEU A 101 -8.44 4.32 -4.40
CA LEU A 101 -9.15 4.00 -5.61
C LEU A 101 -10.17 5.06 -5.98
N ARG A 102 -10.98 5.44 -4.99
CA ARG A 102 -12.00 6.46 -5.16
C ARG A 102 -11.36 7.81 -5.44
N LEU A 103 -10.28 8.17 -4.75
CA LEU A 103 -9.55 9.40 -4.98
C LEU A 103 -9.03 9.46 -6.43
N GLY A 104 -8.32 8.43 -6.91
CA GLY A 104 -7.78 8.39 -8.27
C GLY A 104 -8.85 8.47 -9.36
N ALA A 105 -9.92 7.68 -9.25
CA ALA A 105 -10.98 7.65 -10.26
C ALA A 105 -11.71 9.01 -10.35
N VAL A 106 -11.85 9.69 -9.21
CA VAL A 106 -12.65 10.91 -9.05
C VAL A 106 -11.85 12.17 -9.41
N THR A 107 -10.58 12.23 -9.02
CA THR A 107 -9.71 13.41 -9.26
C THR A 107 -9.02 13.37 -10.62
N GLY A 108 -8.64 12.20 -11.12
CA GLY A 108 -7.85 12.11 -12.36
C GLY A 108 -6.42 12.67 -12.23
N VAL A 109 -5.93 12.85 -11.00
CA VAL A 109 -4.64 13.44 -10.66
C VAL A 109 -3.97 12.58 -9.61
N GLY A 110 -2.64 12.42 -9.65
CA GLY A 110 -1.91 11.60 -8.68
C GLY A 110 -1.82 12.19 -7.27
N HIS A 111 -1.46 11.34 -6.32
CA HIS A 111 -1.56 11.62 -4.88
C HIS A 111 -0.65 12.78 -4.44
N ALA A 112 0.62 12.74 -4.86
CA ALA A 112 1.62 13.74 -4.50
C ALA A 112 1.18 15.15 -4.90
N ARG A 113 0.62 15.30 -6.11
CA ARG A 113 0.15 16.60 -6.60
C ARG A 113 -0.98 17.16 -5.75
N LEU A 114 -1.96 16.32 -5.37
CA LEU A 114 -3.05 16.75 -4.50
C LEU A 114 -2.53 17.24 -3.14
N ILE A 115 -1.49 16.60 -2.60
CA ILE A 115 -0.89 17.05 -1.34
C ILE A 115 -0.27 18.45 -1.51
N PHE A 116 0.48 18.68 -2.59
CA PHE A 116 1.07 20.00 -2.88
C PHE A 116 0.01 21.10 -3.00
N GLU A 117 -1.08 20.83 -3.73
CA GLU A 117 -2.13 21.82 -3.99
C GLU A 117 -3.01 22.07 -2.77
N ARG A 118 -3.28 21.04 -1.95
CA ARG A 118 -4.20 21.14 -0.80
C ARG A 118 -3.54 21.42 0.54
N PHE A 119 -2.26 21.10 0.73
CA PHE A 119 -1.56 21.31 2.01
C PHE A 119 -0.31 22.20 1.87
N GLY A 120 0.06 22.59 0.65
CA GLY A 120 1.16 23.49 0.38
C GLY A 120 2.51 22.79 0.20
N LYS A 121 3.52 23.59 -0.16
CA LYS A 121 4.83 23.10 -0.62
C LYS A 121 5.58 22.27 0.42
N PHE A 122 5.49 22.60 1.71
CA PHE A 122 6.19 21.88 2.77
C PHE A 122 5.71 20.43 2.87
N TRP A 123 4.40 20.22 3.00
CA TRP A 123 3.81 18.89 3.14
C TRP A 123 3.91 18.07 1.85
N GLY A 124 3.77 18.74 0.70
CA GLY A 124 4.04 18.11 -0.58
C GLY A 124 5.48 17.61 -0.69
N ALA A 125 6.46 18.46 -0.41
CA ALA A 125 7.88 18.10 -0.49
C ALA A 125 8.22 17.00 0.52
N PHE A 126 7.72 17.11 1.75
CA PHE A 126 7.86 16.06 2.76
C PHE A 126 7.37 14.71 2.22
N SER A 127 6.13 14.66 1.72
CA SER A 127 5.52 13.42 1.23
C SER A 127 6.27 12.77 0.07
N VAL A 128 6.88 13.55 -0.82
CA VAL A 128 7.64 13.03 -1.97
C VAL A 128 9.02 12.53 -1.55
N VAL A 129 9.71 13.29 -0.69
CA VAL A 129 11.03 12.89 -0.18
C VAL A 129 10.90 11.62 0.66
N ASP A 130 9.88 11.57 1.51
CA ASP A 130 9.51 10.43 2.33
C ASP A 130 9.30 9.17 1.48
N LEU A 131 8.42 9.27 0.49
CA LEU A 131 8.16 8.20 -0.47
C LEU A 131 9.43 7.79 -1.22
N PHE A 132 10.23 8.74 -1.70
CA PHE A 132 11.45 8.46 -2.45
C PHE A 132 12.45 7.64 -1.64
N ILE A 133 12.70 8.04 -0.39
CA ILE A 133 13.65 7.35 0.50
C ILE A 133 13.13 5.95 0.82
N LEU A 134 11.86 5.84 1.24
CA LEU A 134 11.29 4.55 1.61
C LEU A 134 11.25 3.58 0.42
N ASN A 135 10.88 4.06 -0.76
CA ASN A 135 10.84 3.24 -1.97
C ASN A 135 12.24 2.82 -2.40
N ALA A 136 13.25 3.69 -2.31
CA ALA A 136 14.62 3.33 -2.64
C ALA A 136 15.12 2.17 -1.76
N LEU A 137 14.82 2.23 -0.47
CA LEU A 137 15.15 1.20 0.51
C LEU A 137 14.34 -0.08 0.30
N THR A 138 13.05 0.03 -0.03
CA THR A 138 12.21 -1.14 -0.33
C THR A 138 12.70 -1.86 -1.60
N ILE A 139 13.13 -1.13 -2.63
CA ILE A 139 13.71 -1.77 -3.83
C ILE A 139 15.02 -2.50 -3.48
N VAL A 140 15.81 -2.00 -2.51
CA VAL A 140 16.98 -2.73 -2.00
C VAL A 140 16.56 -4.06 -1.39
N THR A 141 15.48 -4.11 -0.59
CA THR A 141 14.98 -5.38 -0.03
C THR A 141 14.50 -6.34 -1.11
N GLU A 142 13.90 -5.85 -2.19
CA GLU A 142 13.56 -6.69 -3.35
C GLU A 142 14.80 -7.32 -4.00
N PHE A 143 15.86 -6.54 -4.17
CA PHE A 143 17.12 -7.08 -4.72
C PHE A 143 17.82 -8.03 -3.74
N ILE A 144 17.69 -7.83 -2.42
CA ILE A 144 18.16 -8.80 -1.42
C ILE A 144 17.42 -10.13 -1.58
N GLY A 145 16.08 -10.10 -1.70
CA GLY A 145 15.27 -11.28 -1.95
C GLY A 145 15.71 -12.04 -3.21
N ILE A 146 16.02 -11.32 -4.28
CA ILE A 146 16.58 -11.91 -5.51
C ILE A 146 17.90 -12.64 -5.23
N THR A 147 18.79 -12.09 -4.40
CA THR A 147 20.07 -12.76 -4.09
C THR A 147 19.89 -14.12 -3.42
N PHE A 148 18.91 -14.27 -2.53
CA PHE A 148 18.61 -15.57 -1.91
C PHE A 148 18.19 -16.63 -2.94
N VAL A 149 17.41 -16.23 -3.94
CA VAL A 149 17.01 -17.10 -5.05
C VAL A 149 18.21 -17.48 -5.92
N LEU A 150 19.07 -16.51 -6.24
CA LEU A 150 20.26 -16.75 -7.06
C LEU A 150 21.24 -17.71 -6.37
N ASP A 151 21.46 -17.53 -5.07
CA ASP A 151 22.33 -18.39 -4.27
C ASP A 151 21.81 -19.83 -4.25
N PHE A 152 20.48 -20.02 -4.11
CA PHE A 152 19.85 -21.35 -4.18
C PHE A 152 20.05 -22.04 -5.54
N PHE A 153 19.93 -21.29 -6.65
CA PHE A 153 20.15 -21.85 -7.99
C PHE A 153 21.64 -21.95 -8.38
N GLY A 154 22.56 -21.47 -7.54
CA GLY A 154 23.99 -21.41 -7.84
C GLY A 154 24.33 -20.45 -8.97
N ILE A 155 23.52 -19.41 -9.18
CA ILE A 155 23.72 -18.39 -10.22
C ILE A 155 24.57 -17.26 -9.63
N SER A 156 25.54 -16.75 -10.40
CA SER A 156 26.35 -15.60 -9.97
C SER A 156 25.47 -14.41 -9.58
N LYS A 157 25.65 -13.93 -8.34
CA LYS A 157 24.95 -12.76 -7.78
C LYS A 157 24.99 -11.55 -8.70
N VAL A 158 26.16 -11.23 -9.25
CA VAL A 158 26.34 -10.08 -10.17
C VAL A 158 25.49 -10.25 -11.42
N THR A 159 25.58 -11.41 -12.07
CA THR A 159 24.84 -11.69 -13.30
C THR A 159 23.34 -11.68 -13.06
N GLY A 160 22.87 -12.35 -12.00
CA GLY A 160 21.46 -12.47 -11.70
C GLY A 160 20.81 -11.14 -11.31
N VAL A 161 21.47 -10.33 -10.47
CA VAL A 161 20.96 -8.99 -10.10
C VAL A 161 20.88 -8.07 -11.32
N CYS A 162 21.90 -8.07 -12.18
CA CYS A 162 21.88 -7.29 -13.43
C CYS A 162 20.76 -7.74 -14.37
N ILE A 163 20.54 -9.06 -14.51
CA ILE A 163 19.43 -9.59 -15.31
C ILE A 163 18.08 -9.19 -14.71
N ALA A 164 17.90 -9.35 -13.39
CA ALA A 164 16.65 -9.00 -12.73
C ALA A 164 16.34 -7.50 -12.86
N ALA A 165 17.34 -6.63 -12.71
CA ALA A 165 17.23 -5.20 -12.96
C ALA A 165 16.83 -4.94 -14.42
N ALA A 166 17.52 -5.55 -15.39
CA ALA A 166 17.21 -5.38 -16.81
C ALA A 166 15.79 -5.86 -17.17
N VAL A 167 15.35 -7.01 -16.64
CA VAL A 167 14.00 -7.55 -16.84
C VAL A 167 12.95 -6.60 -16.28
N THR A 168 13.12 -6.14 -15.03
CA THR A 168 12.21 -5.20 -14.37
C THR A 168 12.14 -3.88 -15.15
N MET A 169 13.29 -3.37 -15.63
CA MET A 169 13.34 -2.16 -16.45
C MET A 169 12.63 -2.35 -17.79
N ALA A 170 12.91 -3.44 -18.50
CA ALA A 170 12.36 -3.73 -19.81
C ALA A 170 10.83 -3.95 -19.77
N ALA A 171 10.32 -4.63 -18.74
CA ALA A 171 8.91 -4.93 -18.59
C ALA A 171 8.02 -3.68 -18.51
N VAL A 172 8.51 -2.63 -17.83
CA VAL A 172 7.82 -1.35 -17.70
C VAL A 172 8.00 -0.46 -18.93
N SER A 173 9.14 -0.58 -19.61
CA SER A 173 9.56 0.34 -20.69
C SER A 173 8.97 0.05 -22.07
N THR A 174 7.86 -0.68 -22.13
CA THR A 174 7.25 -1.10 -23.39
C THR A 174 6.48 0.01 -24.12
N GLY A 175 6.22 1.14 -23.46
CA GLY A 175 5.40 2.24 -24.00
C GLY A 175 3.94 1.85 -24.29
N ASN A 176 3.50 0.73 -23.75
CA ASN A 176 2.16 0.20 -23.95
C ASN A 176 1.63 -0.34 -22.63
N PHE A 177 0.76 0.44 -21.99
CA PHE A 177 0.11 0.09 -20.73
C PHE A 177 -0.43 -1.35 -20.72
N ARG A 178 -1.05 -1.81 -21.82
CA ARG A 178 -1.62 -3.16 -21.91
C ARG A 178 -0.56 -4.26 -21.81
N ARG A 179 0.64 -4.03 -22.32
CA ARG A 179 1.75 -5.00 -22.23
C ARG A 179 2.26 -5.08 -20.80
N PHE A 180 2.49 -3.92 -20.17
CA PHE A 180 2.84 -3.87 -18.75
C PHE A 180 1.80 -4.57 -17.88
N GLU A 181 0.51 -4.25 -18.06
CA GLU A 181 -0.54 -4.84 -17.24
C GLU A 181 -0.66 -6.35 -17.43
N ARG A 182 -0.49 -6.87 -18.65
CA ARG A 182 -0.45 -8.32 -18.89
C ARG A 182 0.74 -8.98 -18.21
N PHE A 183 1.90 -8.34 -18.22
CA PHE A 183 3.07 -8.81 -17.50
C PHE A 183 2.79 -8.87 -15.99
N ALA A 184 2.28 -7.78 -15.40
CA ALA A 184 1.96 -7.73 -13.98
C ALA A 184 0.87 -8.74 -13.57
N VAL A 185 -0.17 -8.93 -14.38
CA VAL A 185 -1.20 -9.96 -14.12
C VAL A 185 -0.63 -11.37 -14.23
N ALA A 186 0.32 -11.62 -15.14
CA ALA A 186 0.99 -12.92 -15.22
C ALA A 186 1.82 -13.20 -13.96
N LEU A 187 2.54 -12.20 -13.43
CA LEU A 187 3.22 -12.29 -12.14
C LEU A 187 2.22 -12.52 -11.01
N CYS A 188 1.08 -11.82 -11.00
CA CYS A 188 0.04 -12.06 -10.00
C CYS A 188 -0.46 -13.52 -9.98
N LEU A 189 -0.59 -14.16 -11.15
CA LEU A 189 -0.92 -15.58 -11.23
C LEU A 189 0.24 -16.49 -10.82
N LEU A 190 1.49 -16.09 -11.09
CA LEU A 190 2.68 -16.82 -10.69
C LEU A 190 2.86 -16.85 -9.16
N SER A 191 2.48 -15.79 -8.45
CA SER A 191 2.47 -15.76 -6.98
C SER A 191 1.62 -16.88 -6.35
N LEU A 192 0.65 -17.43 -7.08
CA LEU A 192 -0.15 -18.58 -6.62
C LEU A 192 0.68 -19.88 -6.52
N LEU A 193 1.94 -19.90 -6.93
CA LEU A 193 2.88 -21.00 -6.66
C LEU A 193 3.08 -21.26 -5.15
N LEU A 194 2.73 -20.31 -4.29
CA LEU A 194 2.68 -20.54 -2.84
C LEU A 194 1.62 -21.57 -2.42
N VAL A 195 0.54 -21.73 -3.20
CA VAL A 195 -0.52 -22.71 -2.93
C VAL A 195 -0.03 -24.16 -3.05
N PRO A 196 0.62 -24.59 -4.16
CA PRO A 196 1.19 -25.94 -4.22
C PRO A 196 2.30 -26.16 -3.18
N VAL A 197 3.07 -25.14 -2.79
CA VAL A 197 4.00 -25.24 -1.65
C VAL A 197 3.22 -25.58 -0.38
N LEU A 198 2.18 -24.80 -0.05
CA LEU A 198 1.32 -25.05 1.11
C LEU A 198 0.76 -26.47 1.13
N VAL A 199 0.19 -26.92 0.00
CA VAL A 199 -0.40 -28.25 -0.13
C VAL A 199 0.65 -29.35 0.07
N SER A 200 1.88 -29.16 -0.44
CA SER A 200 2.94 -30.16 -0.30
C SER A 200 3.38 -30.40 1.16
N ILE A 201 3.32 -29.37 2.00
CA ILE A 201 3.73 -29.46 3.42
C ILE A 201 2.64 -30.06 4.31
N HIS A 202 1.38 -30.09 3.86
CA HIS A 202 0.23 -30.62 4.60
C HIS A 202 0.07 -30.02 6.02
N PRO A 203 0.01 -28.69 6.18
CA PRO A 203 -0.21 -28.09 7.49
C PRO A 203 -1.60 -28.48 8.04
N PRO A 204 -1.75 -28.56 9.37
CA PRO A 204 -3.00 -28.93 10.02
C PRO A 204 -4.07 -27.85 9.80
N VAL A 205 -4.96 -28.08 8.82
CA VAL A 205 -6.01 -27.13 8.40
C VAL A 205 -6.94 -26.73 9.56
N ALA A 206 -7.23 -27.67 10.48
CA ALA A 206 -8.05 -27.38 11.66
C ALA A 206 -7.39 -26.33 12.57
N GLN A 207 -6.07 -26.44 12.79
CA GLN A 207 -5.31 -25.47 13.59
C GLN A 207 -5.22 -24.12 12.87
N MET A 208 -4.95 -24.14 11.56
CA MET A 208 -4.92 -22.91 10.76
C MET A 208 -6.25 -22.16 10.82
N ALA A 209 -7.37 -22.86 10.67
CA ALA A 209 -8.70 -22.26 10.75
C ALA A 209 -8.97 -21.72 12.16
N HIS A 210 -8.65 -22.48 13.21
CA HIS A 210 -8.78 -22.03 14.58
C HIS A 210 -8.00 -20.72 14.81
N ASP A 211 -6.71 -20.69 14.48
CA ASP A 211 -5.84 -19.55 14.76
C ASP A 211 -6.07 -18.35 13.83
N PHE A 212 -6.74 -18.56 12.69
CA PHE A 212 -7.17 -17.49 11.81
C PHE A 212 -8.40 -16.75 12.35
N PHE A 213 -9.34 -17.45 12.99
CA PHE A 213 -10.57 -16.85 13.51
C PHE A 213 -10.49 -16.47 14.99
N ILE A 214 -9.64 -17.12 15.78
CA ILE A 214 -9.53 -16.95 17.22
C ILE A 214 -8.18 -16.31 17.54
N PRO A 215 -8.16 -15.03 17.94
CA PRO A 215 -6.94 -14.37 18.36
C PRO A 215 -6.29 -15.12 19.52
N SER A 216 -5.03 -15.50 19.33
CA SER A 216 -4.19 -16.12 20.35
C SER A 216 -2.81 -15.47 20.34
N TRP A 217 -2.09 -15.63 21.44
CA TRP A 217 -0.71 -15.16 21.58
C TRP A 217 0.21 -16.36 21.79
N PRO A 218 1.43 -16.34 21.22
CA PRO A 218 2.39 -17.42 21.40
C PRO A 218 2.75 -17.59 22.88
N ALA A 219 2.63 -18.81 23.40
CA ALA A 219 2.98 -19.11 24.78
C ALA A 219 4.50 -19.08 24.98
N ASN A 220 4.97 -18.55 26.12
CA ASN A 220 6.39 -18.47 26.50
C ASN A 220 7.28 -17.62 25.56
N SER A 221 6.70 -16.76 24.73
CA SER A 221 7.45 -15.82 23.90
C SER A 221 7.52 -14.44 24.55
N LYS A 222 8.60 -13.69 24.27
CA LYS A 222 8.70 -12.30 24.69
C LYS A 222 7.65 -11.47 23.95
N LEU A 223 6.74 -10.85 24.70
CA LEU A 223 5.66 -10.04 24.12
C LEU A 223 6.19 -8.91 23.22
N SER A 224 7.34 -8.33 23.55
CA SER A 224 8.02 -7.31 22.74
C SER A 224 8.27 -7.81 21.32
N ASP A 225 8.87 -8.98 21.18
CA ASP A 225 9.32 -9.52 19.89
C ASP A 225 8.12 -9.91 19.02
N VAL A 226 7.09 -10.48 19.65
CA VAL A 226 5.83 -10.79 18.97
C VAL A 226 5.13 -9.50 18.51
N MET A 227 5.06 -8.47 19.35
CA MET A 227 4.45 -7.19 19.00
C MET A 227 5.19 -6.49 17.87
N LEU A 228 6.53 -6.49 17.88
CA LEU A 228 7.33 -5.93 16.79
C LEU A 228 7.10 -6.68 15.48
N LEU A 229 6.94 -7.99 15.52
CA LEU A 229 6.58 -8.76 14.33
C LEU A 229 5.16 -8.43 13.84
N VAL A 230 4.18 -8.26 14.73
CA VAL A 230 2.82 -7.81 14.35
C VAL A 230 2.86 -6.42 13.73
N ILE A 231 3.70 -5.51 14.24
CA ILE A 231 3.93 -4.20 13.64
C ILE A 231 4.55 -4.34 12.25
N GLY A 232 5.53 -5.24 12.09
CA GLY A 232 6.13 -5.57 10.79
C GLY A 232 5.10 -6.06 9.79
N ILE A 233 4.26 -7.01 10.18
CA ILE A 233 3.13 -7.53 9.39
C ILE A 233 2.17 -6.40 8.97
N VAL A 234 1.78 -5.53 9.90
CA VAL A 234 0.88 -4.40 9.57
C VAL A 234 1.57 -3.43 8.62
N GLY A 235 2.87 -3.20 8.79
CA GLY A 235 3.63 -2.25 7.99
C GLY A 235 3.91 -2.73 6.57
N THR A 236 4.19 -4.01 6.38
CA THR A 236 4.31 -4.61 5.04
C THR A 236 2.97 -4.68 4.32
N THR A 237 1.85 -4.65 5.05
CA THR A 237 0.50 -4.72 4.44
C THR A 237 -0.12 -3.36 4.08
N VAL A 238 0.38 -2.26 4.67
CA VAL A 238 -0.18 -0.91 4.46
C VAL A 238 0.92 0.05 4.04
N ALA A 239 1.63 -0.31 2.97
CA ALA A 239 2.80 0.43 2.55
C ALA A 239 2.44 1.77 1.87
N PRO A 240 3.16 2.88 2.13
CA PRO A 240 2.83 4.18 1.57
C PRO A 240 2.86 4.19 0.04
N TRP A 241 3.77 3.42 -0.57
CA TRP A 241 3.93 3.34 -2.00
C TRP A 241 2.68 2.85 -2.73
N GLN A 242 1.86 2.01 -2.09
CA GLN A 242 0.61 1.50 -2.64
C GLN A 242 -0.36 2.65 -2.93
N LEU A 243 -0.42 3.65 -2.05
CA LEU A 243 -1.35 4.77 -2.18
C LEU A 243 -1.03 5.62 -3.42
N PHE A 244 0.26 5.90 -3.65
CA PHE A 244 0.72 6.66 -4.82
C PHE A 244 0.62 5.82 -6.10
N PHE A 245 1.06 4.57 -6.04
CA PHE A 245 1.04 3.67 -7.19
C PHE A 245 -0.38 3.42 -7.66
N GLN A 246 -1.27 2.94 -6.79
CA GLN A 246 -2.64 2.60 -7.18
C GLN A 246 -3.41 3.82 -7.69
N GLN A 247 -3.25 4.98 -7.05
CA GLN A 247 -3.91 6.20 -7.50
C GLN A 247 -3.47 6.58 -8.91
N SER A 248 -2.16 6.68 -9.16
CA SER A 248 -1.64 7.05 -10.48
C SER A 248 -1.94 5.96 -11.52
N TYR A 249 -1.94 4.69 -11.13
CA TYR A 249 -2.29 3.56 -12.00
C TYR A 249 -3.75 3.59 -12.45
N ILE A 250 -4.68 3.95 -11.56
CA ILE A 250 -6.11 4.13 -11.88
C ILE A 250 -6.31 5.28 -12.88
N VAL A 251 -5.54 6.36 -12.72
CA VAL A 251 -5.53 7.49 -13.66
C VAL A 251 -4.99 7.04 -15.02
N ASP A 252 -3.89 6.30 -15.04
CA ASP A 252 -3.26 5.80 -16.27
C ASP A 252 -4.13 4.78 -17.01
N LYS A 253 -4.85 3.94 -16.25
CA LYS A 253 -5.87 3.02 -16.78
C LYS A 253 -7.14 3.74 -17.25
N ARG A 254 -7.28 5.03 -16.93
CA ARG A 254 -8.41 5.91 -17.31
C ARG A 254 -9.72 5.47 -16.68
N ILE A 255 -9.63 4.93 -15.46
CA ILE A 255 -10.80 4.51 -14.70
C ILE A 255 -11.55 5.74 -14.20
N THR A 256 -12.87 5.60 -14.13
CA THR A 256 -13.80 6.72 -13.89
C THR A 256 -14.84 6.27 -12.86
N PRO A 257 -15.46 7.15 -12.05
CA PRO A 257 -16.47 6.78 -11.05
C PRO A 257 -17.64 5.93 -11.57
N ARG A 258 -17.94 5.91 -12.87
CA ARG A 258 -18.93 4.98 -13.46
C ARG A 258 -18.56 3.50 -13.27
N PHE A 259 -17.28 3.19 -13.16
CA PHE A 259 -16.74 1.84 -13.01
C PHE A 259 -16.37 1.47 -11.57
N MET A 260 -16.67 2.34 -10.60
CA MET A 260 -16.34 2.19 -9.18
C MET A 260 -16.70 0.81 -8.61
N LYS A 261 -17.82 0.21 -9.03
CA LYS A 261 -18.24 -1.11 -8.57
C LYS A 261 -17.33 -2.25 -9.05
N TYR A 262 -16.87 -2.17 -10.29
CA TYR A 262 -15.96 -3.17 -10.86
C TYR A 262 -14.58 -3.04 -10.25
N GLU A 263 -14.13 -1.81 -10.03
CA GLU A 263 -12.86 -1.53 -9.36
C GLU A 263 -12.85 -2.03 -7.91
N LYS A 264 -13.96 -1.89 -7.19
CA LYS A 264 -14.12 -2.50 -5.85
C LYS A 264 -14.08 -4.02 -5.88
N ALA A 265 -14.59 -4.64 -6.94
CA ALA A 265 -14.52 -6.09 -7.10
C ALA A 265 -13.08 -6.54 -7.43
N ASP A 266 -12.37 -5.80 -8.28
CA ASP A 266 -10.94 -5.99 -8.54
C ASP A 266 -10.10 -5.87 -7.26
N LEU A 267 -10.38 -4.87 -6.42
CA LEU A 267 -9.75 -4.74 -5.10
C LEU A 267 -10.01 -5.98 -4.22
N TRP A 268 -11.25 -6.48 -4.16
CA TRP A 268 -11.55 -7.71 -3.40
C TRP A 268 -10.79 -8.93 -3.94
N ILE A 269 -10.66 -9.06 -5.25
CA ILE A 269 -9.89 -10.14 -5.87
C ILE A 269 -8.41 -10.02 -5.45
N GLY A 270 -7.84 -8.82 -5.49
CA GLY A 270 -6.50 -8.55 -5.00
C GLY A 270 -6.31 -8.92 -3.53
N ILE A 271 -7.25 -8.50 -2.66
CA ILE A 271 -7.22 -8.84 -1.22
C ILE A 271 -7.26 -10.36 -1.01
N VAL A 272 -8.04 -11.10 -1.80
CA VAL A 272 -8.06 -12.58 -1.70
C VAL A 272 -6.70 -13.17 -2.07
N PHE A 273 -6.05 -12.69 -3.15
CA PHE A 273 -4.75 -13.19 -3.57
C PHE A 273 -3.65 -12.93 -2.53
N VAL A 274 -3.55 -11.68 -2.03
CA VAL A 274 -2.53 -11.32 -1.04
C VAL A 274 -2.72 -12.14 0.24
N MET A 275 -3.96 -12.32 0.68
CA MET A 275 -4.33 -13.11 1.86
C MET A 275 -4.01 -14.61 1.70
N ILE A 276 -4.26 -15.19 0.52
CA ILE A 276 -3.87 -16.57 0.24
C ILE A 276 -2.35 -16.73 0.37
N GLY A 277 -1.57 -15.81 -0.19
CA GLY A 277 -0.11 -15.84 -0.09
C GLY A 277 0.39 -15.72 1.35
N ALA A 278 -0.12 -14.75 2.10
CA ALA A 278 0.28 -14.51 3.49
C ALA A 278 -0.08 -15.69 4.42
N VAL A 279 -1.32 -16.20 4.32
CA VAL A 279 -1.76 -17.38 5.09
C VAL A 279 -0.96 -18.61 4.70
N ALA A 280 -0.66 -18.79 3.40
CA ALA A 280 0.16 -19.90 2.93
C ALA A 280 1.56 -19.88 3.58
N MET A 281 2.26 -18.75 3.51
CA MET A 281 3.61 -18.58 4.07
C MET A 281 3.69 -18.84 5.57
N ILE A 282 2.78 -18.25 6.35
CA ILE A 282 2.73 -18.48 7.80
C ILE A 282 2.49 -19.98 8.08
N SER A 283 1.52 -20.58 7.38
CA SER A 283 1.07 -21.94 7.68
C SER A 283 2.07 -23.02 7.28
N PHE A 284 2.67 -22.93 6.08
CA PHE A 284 3.64 -23.94 5.68
C PHE A 284 4.94 -23.80 6.47
N CYS A 285 5.40 -22.59 6.82
CA CYS A 285 6.58 -22.42 7.67
C CYS A 285 6.32 -22.98 9.08
N ALA A 286 5.14 -22.73 9.65
CA ALA A 286 4.76 -23.30 10.94
C ALA A 286 4.83 -24.83 10.93
N ALA A 287 4.28 -25.48 9.90
CA ALA A 287 4.31 -26.94 9.79
C ALA A 287 5.69 -27.51 9.45
N LEU A 288 6.46 -26.84 8.59
CA LEU A 288 7.80 -27.26 8.16
C LEU A 288 8.78 -27.32 9.35
N TYR A 289 8.75 -26.30 10.21
CA TYR A 289 9.67 -26.17 11.34
C TYR A 289 9.13 -26.72 12.66
N ALA A 290 7.89 -27.21 12.71
CA ALA A 290 7.31 -27.80 13.92
C ALA A 290 8.19 -28.94 14.46
N GLY A 291 8.65 -28.80 15.71
CA GLY A 291 9.50 -29.78 16.39
C GLY A 291 10.93 -29.89 15.82
N LYS A 292 11.38 -28.91 15.03
CA LYS A 292 12.73 -28.84 14.46
C LYS A 292 13.62 -27.88 15.27
N PRO A 293 14.96 -28.07 15.29
CA PRO A 293 15.86 -27.19 16.04
C PRO A 293 15.87 -25.75 15.50
N GLU A 294 15.51 -25.54 14.24
CA GLU A 294 15.43 -24.21 13.63
C GLU A 294 14.15 -23.43 14.01
N PHE A 295 13.19 -24.05 14.72
CA PHE A 295 12.00 -23.35 15.22
C PHE A 295 12.39 -22.22 16.17
N GLY A 296 11.81 -21.02 16.00
CA GLY A 296 12.18 -19.85 16.80
C GLY A 296 13.45 -19.13 16.34
N ASN A 297 14.20 -19.69 15.38
CA ASN A 297 15.48 -19.17 14.90
C ASN A 297 15.40 -18.75 13.42
N PHE A 298 14.40 -17.96 13.07
CA PHE A 298 14.30 -17.36 11.74
C PHE A 298 15.54 -16.53 11.40
N THR A 299 16.05 -16.68 10.17
CA THR A 299 17.15 -15.88 9.63
C THR A 299 16.65 -14.95 8.53
N ASP A 300 16.19 -15.52 7.42
CA ASP A 300 15.73 -14.81 6.22
C ASP A 300 14.98 -15.79 5.30
N ALA A 301 14.47 -15.27 4.18
CA ALA A 301 13.78 -16.08 3.18
C ALA A 301 14.69 -17.13 2.49
N GLY A 302 16.01 -16.91 2.45
CA GLY A 302 16.99 -17.90 1.98
C GLY A 302 17.08 -19.11 2.90
N GLY A 303 17.06 -18.88 4.22
CA GLY A 303 16.95 -19.92 5.24
C GLY A 303 15.68 -20.76 5.09
N VAL A 304 14.57 -20.14 4.67
CA VAL A 304 13.31 -20.83 4.38
C VAL A 304 13.43 -21.70 3.12
N ILE A 305 14.07 -21.20 2.05
CA ILE A 305 14.37 -22.01 0.85
C ILE A 305 15.20 -23.25 1.23
N ALA A 306 16.26 -23.07 2.02
CA ALA A 306 17.11 -24.16 2.48
C ALA A 306 16.36 -25.15 3.39
N GLY A 307 15.48 -24.66 4.27
CA GLY A 307 14.63 -25.50 5.11
C GLY A 307 13.63 -26.32 4.29
N LEU A 308 13.00 -25.72 3.28
CA LEU A 308 12.11 -26.42 2.35
C LEU A 308 12.87 -27.51 1.59
N GLU A 309 14.07 -27.22 1.09
CA GLU A 309 14.88 -28.22 0.38
C GLU A 309 15.25 -29.39 1.31
N LYS A 310 15.67 -29.09 2.54
CA LYS A 310 16.10 -30.07 3.54
C LYS A 310 14.96 -30.98 4.01
N TYR A 311 13.77 -30.44 4.26
CA TYR A 311 12.69 -31.15 4.95
C TYR A 311 11.52 -31.58 4.05
N ALA A 312 11.24 -30.83 2.97
CA ALA A 312 10.14 -31.10 2.05
C ALA A 312 10.60 -31.52 0.64
N GLY A 313 11.89 -31.35 0.36
CA GLY A 313 12.52 -31.69 -0.91
C GLY A 313 12.65 -30.50 -1.86
N ARG A 314 13.33 -30.75 -2.99
CA ARG A 314 13.72 -29.70 -3.94
C ARG A 314 12.53 -29.03 -4.64
N THR A 315 11.44 -29.76 -4.89
CA THR A 315 10.30 -29.21 -5.64
C THR A 315 9.60 -28.07 -4.89
N PRO A 316 9.18 -28.21 -3.61
CA PRO A 316 8.63 -27.09 -2.83
C PRO A 316 9.62 -25.92 -2.70
N ALA A 317 10.92 -26.20 -2.53
CA ALA A 317 11.95 -25.17 -2.46
C ALA A 317 12.06 -24.35 -3.75
N VAL A 318 12.05 -25.02 -4.91
CA VAL A 318 12.06 -24.35 -6.24
C VAL A 318 10.81 -23.52 -6.44
N LEU A 319 9.63 -24.03 -6.09
CA LEU A 319 8.37 -23.29 -6.22
C LEU A 319 8.35 -22.04 -5.34
N PHE A 320 8.82 -22.15 -4.10
CA PHE A 320 8.95 -21.00 -3.19
C PHE A 320 10.00 -20.00 -3.68
N ALA A 321 11.15 -20.45 -4.18
CA ALA A 321 12.18 -19.59 -4.74
C ALA A 321 11.70 -18.82 -5.99
N ILE A 322 10.91 -19.47 -6.86
CA ILE A 322 10.28 -18.80 -8.01
C ILE A 322 9.22 -17.80 -7.55
N ALA A 323 8.41 -18.13 -6.54
CA ALA A 323 7.42 -17.21 -5.98
C ALA A 323 8.08 -16.00 -5.31
N LEU A 324 9.22 -16.17 -4.64
CA LEU A 324 10.01 -15.08 -4.08
C LEU A 324 10.59 -14.20 -5.19
N LEU A 325 11.15 -14.80 -6.26
CA LEU A 325 11.65 -14.04 -7.41
C LEU A 325 10.55 -13.22 -8.09
N ASP A 326 9.36 -13.82 -8.25
CA ASP A 326 8.16 -13.16 -8.77
C ASP A 326 7.76 -11.95 -7.93
N ALA A 327 7.64 -12.13 -6.60
CA ALA A 327 7.38 -11.09 -5.62
C ALA A 327 8.38 -9.93 -5.72
N CYS A 328 9.68 -10.24 -5.83
CA CYS A 328 10.70 -9.22 -5.96
C CYS A 328 10.60 -8.41 -7.25
N ILE A 329 10.27 -9.05 -8.37
CA ILE A 329 10.15 -8.36 -9.66
C ILE A 329 8.89 -7.47 -9.68
N ILE A 330 7.74 -7.98 -9.22
CA ILE A 330 6.51 -7.18 -9.19
C ILE A 330 6.61 -6.02 -8.18
N GLY A 331 7.18 -6.28 -7.00
CA GLY A 331 7.45 -5.27 -5.97
C GLY A 331 8.40 -4.19 -6.48
N ALA A 332 9.55 -4.58 -7.02
CA ALA A 332 10.52 -3.63 -7.56
C ALA A 332 9.91 -2.76 -8.67
N ALA A 333 9.11 -3.34 -9.57
CA ALA A 333 8.42 -2.59 -10.62
C ALA A 333 7.37 -1.62 -10.06
N ALA A 334 6.51 -2.07 -9.14
CA ALA A 334 5.43 -1.26 -8.60
C ALA A 334 5.95 -0.11 -7.70
N VAL A 335 6.91 -0.40 -6.84
CA VAL A 335 7.54 0.57 -5.92
C VAL A 335 8.32 1.64 -6.69
N SER A 336 9.11 1.25 -7.69
CA SER A 336 9.84 2.22 -8.52
C SER A 336 8.91 3.06 -9.41
N LEU A 337 7.83 2.46 -9.94
CA LEU A 337 6.79 3.20 -10.65
C LEU A 337 6.09 4.22 -9.75
N SER A 338 5.77 3.85 -8.51
CA SER A 338 5.20 4.75 -7.50
C SER A 338 6.01 6.04 -7.35
N THR A 339 7.34 5.90 -7.24
CA THR A 339 8.28 7.03 -7.16
C THR A 339 8.30 7.84 -8.45
N ALA A 340 8.37 7.18 -9.60
CA ALA A 340 8.41 7.83 -10.90
C ALA A 340 7.14 8.64 -11.17
N TYR A 341 5.97 8.13 -10.79
CA TYR A 341 4.70 8.86 -10.85
C TYR A 341 4.67 10.04 -9.89
N ALA A 342 5.04 9.85 -8.62
CA ALA A 342 5.01 10.92 -7.64
C ALA A 342 5.92 12.10 -8.01
N ILE A 343 7.14 11.82 -8.50
CA ILE A 343 8.05 12.85 -9.04
C ILE A 343 7.45 13.44 -10.33
N GLY A 344 6.87 12.60 -11.18
CA GLY A 344 6.15 12.97 -12.39
C GLY A 344 5.10 14.07 -12.18
N ASP A 345 4.21 13.79 -11.25
CA ASP A 345 3.09 14.62 -10.80
C ASP A 345 3.57 15.99 -10.27
N VAL A 346 4.64 15.99 -9.49
CA VAL A 346 5.11 17.18 -8.76
C VAL A 346 5.84 18.14 -9.69
N PHE A 347 6.75 17.61 -10.51
CA PHE A 347 7.53 18.41 -11.44
C PHE A 347 6.80 18.69 -12.76
N LYS A 348 5.55 18.22 -12.91
CA LYS A 348 4.74 18.37 -14.13
C LYS A 348 5.45 17.83 -15.38
N ILE A 349 6.29 16.81 -15.22
CA ILE A 349 6.94 16.14 -16.35
C ILE A 349 5.95 15.15 -16.96
N ARG A 350 6.08 14.88 -18.26
CA ARG A 350 5.26 13.86 -18.94
C ARG A 350 5.52 12.51 -18.30
N HIS A 351 4.47 11.90 -17.75
CA HIS A 351 4.54 10.63 -17.04
C HIS A 351 3.29 9.82 -17.39
N SER A 352 3.48 8.62 -17.93
CA SER A 352 2.41 7.65 -18.21
C SER A 352 3.05 6.38 -18.79
N LEU A 353 2.53 5.20 -18.45
CA LEU A 353 2.89 3.93 -19.06
C LEU A 353 2.42 3.80 -20.52
N HIS A 354 1.54 4.69 -20.98
CA HIS A 354 1.19 4.80 -22.41
C HIS A 354 2.28 5.50 -23.23
N ARG A 355 3.26 6.13 -22.59
CA ARG A 355 4.37 6.82 -23.26
C ARG A 355 5.62 5.93 -23.28
N GLY A 356 6.27 5.86 -24.43
CA GLY A 356 7.56 5.18 -24.56
C GLY A 356 8.70 5.96 -23.89
N VAL A 357 9.87 5.32 -23.76
CA VAL A 357 11.07 5.90 -23.12
C VAL A 357 11.50 7.21 -23.77
N THR A 358 11.35 7.33 -25.09
CA THR A 358 11.71 8.53 -25.85
C THR A 358 10.84 9.74 -25.52
N ASP A 359 9.58 9.51 -25.14
CA ASP A 359 8.56 10.55 -24.95
C ASP A 359 8.47 11.03 -23.50
N ALA A 360 8.82 10.15 -22.54
CA ALA A 360 8.77 10.41 -21.11
C ALA A 360 10.15 10.21 -20.43
N LYS A 361 11.20 10.82 -21.00
CA LYS A 361 12.59 10.62 -20.56
C LYS A 361 12.80 10.82 -19.06
N GLY A 362 12.18 11.85 -18.47
CA GLY A 362 12.31 12.14 -17.03
C GLY A 362 11.69 11.06 -16.15
N PHE A 363 10.52 10.53 -16.53
CA PHE A 363 9.84 9.44 -15.84
C PHE A 363 10.69 8.17 -15.81
N TYR A 364 11.21 7.77 -16.98
CA TYR A 364 12.06 6.58 -17.08
C TYR A 364 13.46 6.78 -16.48
N LEU A 365 14.00 8.02 -16.46
CA LEU A 365 15.26 8.31 -15.77
C LEU A 365 15.15 8.07 -14.27
N VAL A 366 14.07 8.53 -13.63
CA VAL A 366 13.81 8.29 -12.21
C VAL A 366 13.62 6.79 -11.96
N TYR A 367 12.80 6.14 -12.78
CA TYR A 367 12.51 4.71 -12.69
C TYR A 367 13.76 3.83 -12.83
N PHE A 368 14.58 4.06 -13.85
CA PHE A 368 15.84 3.33 -14.04
C PHE A 368 16.88 3.71 -12.98
N GLY A 369 16.97 4.98 -12.62
CA GLY A 369 17.94 5.48 -11.64
C GLY A 369 17.79 4.80 -10.28
N ILE A 370 16.55 4.69 -9.77
CA ILE A 370 16.30 4.09 -8.46
C ILE A 370 16.55 2.57 -8.45
N ILE A 371 16.16 1.86 -9.53
CA ILE A 371 16.43 0.42 -9.68
C ILE A 371 17.93 0.16 -9.80
N SER A 372 18.64 0.93 -10.64
CA SER A 372 20.10 0.82 -10.79
C SER A 372 20.84 1.11 -9.49
N ALA A 373 20.42 2.13 -8.74
CA ALA A 373 21.03 2.48 -7.45
C ALA A 373 20.85 1.36 -6.43
N ALA A 374 19.64 0.80 -6.32
CA ALA A 374 19.37 -0.32 -5.41
C ALA A 374 20.16 -1.57 -5.80
N ALA A 375 20.17 -1.93 -7.09
CA ALA A 375 20.95 -3.06 -7.61
C ALA A 375 22.45 -2.88 -7.31
N ALA A 376 23.00 -1.68 -7.55
CA ALA A 376 24.39 -1.37 -7.26
C ALA A 376 24.72 -1.50 -5.76
N LEU A 377 23.83 -1.03 -4.88
CA LEU A 377 24.00 -1.13 -3.43
C LEU A 377 24.09 -2.59 -2.96
N VAL A 378 23.20 -3.46 -3.46
CA VAL A 378 23.18 -4.89 -3.11
C VAL A 378 24.42 -5.64 -3.63
N LEU A 379 25.01 -5.15 -4.72
CA LEU A 379 26.24 -5.72 -5.29
C LEU A 379 27.52 -5.30 -4.54
N ILE A 380 27.46 -4.34 -3.62
CA ILE A 380 28.62 -3.97 -2.80
C ILE A 380 29.02 -5.17 -1.91
N PRO A 381 30.27 -5.68 -2.04
CA PRO A 381 30.75 -6.78 -1.23
C PRO A 381 30.73 -6.45 0.27
N GLY A 382 30.30 -7.40 1.11
CA GLY A 382 30.28 -7.22 2.56
C GLY A 382 29.15 -6.33 3.10
N SER A 383 28.18 -5.95 2.27
CA SER A 383 26.99 -5.21 2.73
C SER A 383 26.16 -6.06 3.71
N PRO A 384 25.77 -5.51 4.88
CA PRO A 384 24.98 -6.24 5.87
C PRO A 384 23.50 -6.29 5.45
N LEU A 385 23.17 -7.20 4.52
CA LEU A 385 21.84 -7.27 3.89
C LEU A 385 20.70 -7.46 4.91
N GLY A 386 20.93 -8.25 5.96
CA GLY A 386 19.96 -8.44 7.06
C GLY A 386 19.63 -7.11 7.77
N LEU A 387 20.66 -6.38 8.21
CA LEU A 387 20.49 -5.08 8.87
C LEU A 387 19.84 -4.04 7.96
N LEU A 388 20.19 -4.04 6.67
CA LEU A 388 19.53 -3.17 5.70
C LEU A 388 18.03 -3.47 5.67
N THR A 389 17.65 -4.74 5.60
CA THR A 389 16.24 -5.17 5.55
C THR A 389 15.48 -4.77 6.82
N GLU A 390 16.05 -4.98 8.01
CA GLU A 390 15.43 -4.57 9.28
C GLU A 390 15.27 -3.04 9.38
N ALA A 391 16.27 -2.28 8.94
CA ALA A 391 16.21 -0.82 8.92
C ALA A 391 15.12 -0.31 7.97
N VAL A 392 14.95 -0.94 6.81
CA VAL A 392 13.88 -0.61 5.85
C VAL A 392 12.51 -0.84 6.48
N GLN A 393 12.27 -2.01 7.08
CA GLN A 393 10.99 -2.34 7.71
C GLN A 393 10.66 -1.40 8.87
N THR A 394 11.68 -1.04 9.67
CA THR A 394 11.53 -0.10 10.77
C THR A 394 11.12 1.29 10.25
N LEU A 395 11.82 1.78 9.22
CA LEU A 395 11.50 3.07 8.62
C LEU A 395 10.12 3.06 7.95
N ALA A 396 9.77 1.97 7.27
CA ALA A 396 8.44 1.79 6.67
C ALA A 396 7.37 2.00 7.74
N GLY A 397 7.47 1.26 8.86
CA GLY A 397 6.57 1.33 10.01
C GLY A 397 6.41 2.75 10.57
N VAL A 398 7.53 3.46 10.70
CA VAL A 398 7.58 4.84 11.20
C VAL A 398 6.81 5.83 10.32
N LEU A 399 6.82 5.62 9.01
CA LEU A 399 6.30 6.57 8.02
C LEU A 399 4.84 6.30 7.62
N LEU A 400 4.32 5.08 7.81
CA LEU A 400 2.94 4.68 7.46
C LEU A 400 1.85 5.68 7.90
N PRO A 401 1.88 6.19 9.16
CA PRO A 401 0.77 7.02 9.63
C PRO A 401 0.64 8.30 8.82
N SER A 402 1.75 8.86 8.34
CA SER A 402 1.76 10.13 7.63
C SER A 402 1.00 10.06 6.30
N ALA A 403 1.28 9.03 5.49
CA ALA A 403 0.65 8.83 4.20
C ALA A 403 -0.86 8.56 4.35
N THR A 404 -1.24 7.74 5.33
CA THR A 404 -2.65 7.42 5.61
C THR A 404 -3.43 8.64 6.12
N VAL A 405 -2.80 9.51 6.92
CA VAL A 405 -3.41 10.78 7.37
C VAL A 405 -3.71 11.70 6.19
N PHE A 406 -2.77 11.89 5.25
CA PHE A 406 -3.03 12.73 4.07
C PHE A 406 -4.15 12.18 3.21
N LEU A 407 -4.19 10.87 3.01
CA LEU A 407 -5.29 10.22 2.30
C LEU A 407 -6.64 10.47 2.97
N LEU A 408 -6.72 10.31 4.30
CA LEU A 408 -7.95 10.59 5.05
C LEU A 408 -8.36 12.06 4.95
N LEU A 409 -7.40 12.99 5.00
CA LEU A 409 -7.69 14.42 4.87
C LEU A 409 -8.20 14.79 3.47
N LEU A 410 -7.58 14.26 2.41
CA LEU A 410 -8.01 14.44 1.02
C LEU A 410 -9.39 13.80 0.79
N CYS A 411 -9.64 12.62 1.34
CA CYS A 411 -10.93 11.95 1.23
C CYS A 411 -12.07 12.64 1.98
N ASN A 412 -11.73 13.63 2.82
CA ASN A 412 -12.67 14.49 3.54
C ASN A 412 -12.83 15.88 2.93
N ASP A 413 -12.12 16.18 1.84
CA ASP A 413 -12.19 17.46 1.18
C ASP A 413 -13.32 17.46 0.13
N ARG A 414 -14.39 18.19 0.44
CA ARG A 414 -15.57 18.31 -0.45
C ARG A 414 -15.24 18.99 -1.77
N ALA A 415 -14.23 19.86 -1.83
CA ALA A 415 -13.81 20.45 -3.09
C ALA A 415 -13.16 19.42 -4.03
N VAL A 416 -12.49 18.41 -3.45
CA VAL A 416 -11.72 17.38 -4.18
C VAL A 416 -12.56 16.17 -4.56
N LEU A 417 -13.50 15.74 -3.70
CA LEU A 417 -14.30 14.53 -3.94
C LEU A 417 -15.80 14.78 -4.16
N GLY A 418 -16.31 15.98 -3.85
CA GLY A 418 -17.73 16.29 -3.95
C GLY A 418 -18.63 15.23 -3.27
N PRO A 419 -19.52 14.54 -4.02
CA PRO A 419 -20.42 13.52 -3.48
C PRO A 419 -19.72 12.21 -3.06
N TRP A 420 -18.43 12.06 -3.34
CA TRP A 420 -17.62 10.88 -3.00
C TRP A 420 -16.87 11.01 -1.67
N VAL A 421 -17.07 12.08 -0.92
CA VAL A 421 -16.46 12.27 0.41
C VAL A 421 -16.82 11.15 1.38
N ASN A 422 -15.89 10.86 2.29
CA ASN A 422 -16.10 9.88 3.35
C ASN A 422 -17.36 10.14 4.19
N SER A 423 -18.10 9.06 4.45
CA SER A 423 -19.19 9.08 5.42
C SER A 423 -18.66 9.20 6.85
N LYS A 424 -19.51 9.64 7.79
CA LYS A 424 -19.15 9.73 9.22
C LYS A 424 -18.68 8.39 9.79
N LYS A 425 -19.29 7.27 9.35
CA LYS A 425 -18.92 5.91 9.79
C LYS A 425 -17.54 5.51 9.30
N LEU A 426 -17.26 5.77 8.01
CA LEU A 426 -15.97 5.46 7.41
C LEU A 426 -14.87 6.34 8.02
N ASN A 427 -15.13 7.62 8.29
CA ASN A 427 -14.20 8.48 9.03
C ASN A 427 -13.89 7.99 10.44
N PHE A 428 -14.89 7.44 11.16
CA PHE A 428 -14.65 6.87 12.48
C PHE A 428 -13.74 5.65 12.37
N PHE A 429 -14.04 4.72 11.45
CA PHE A 429 -13.23 3.53 11.24
C PHE A 429 -11.79 3.88 10.81
N THR A 430 -11.62 4.70 9.77
CA THR A 430 -10.28 5.11 9.30
C THR A 430 -9.55 5.95 10.34
N GLY A 431 -10.25 6.77 11.13
CA GLY A 431 -9.66 7.48 12.26
C GLY A 431 -9.10 6.52 13.31
N ALA A 432 -9.83 5.45 13.62
CA ALA A 432 -9.35 4.39 14.52
C ALA A 432 -8.14 3.65 13.94
N VAL A 433 -8.17 3.30 12.65
CA VAL A 433 -7.03 2.68 11.95
C VAL A 433 -5.79 3.58 12.02
N VAL A 434 -5.92 4.85 11.65
CA VAL A 434 -4.82 5.83 11.72
C VAL A 434 -4.30 5.93 13.15
N TRP A 435 -5.17 5.95 14.15
CA TRP A 435 -4.76 5.98 15.55
C TRP A 435 -3.93 4.75 15.95
N VAL A 436 -4.40 3.56 15.59
CA VAL A 436 -3.65 2.30 15.80
C VAL A 436 -2.29 2.37 15.09
N LEU A 437 -2.24 2.78 13.82
CA LEU A 437 -0.98 2.93 13.10
C LEU A 437 -0.02 3.90 13.79
N VAL A 438 -0.51 5.05 14.28
CA VAL A 438 0.31 5.99 15.08
C VAL A 438 0.84 5.32 16.35
N MET A 439 0.02 4.54 17.07
CA MET A 439 0.45 3.84 18.28
C MET A 439 1.50 2.78 17.99
N LEU A 440 1.28 1.93 16.99
CA LEU A 440 2.24 0.92 16.53
C LEU A 440 3.57 1.57 16.14
N SER A 441 3.49 2.72 15.47
CA SER A 441 4.65 3.49 15.06
C SER A 441 5.43 4.11 16.22
N ILE A 442 4.73 4.59 17.26
CA ILE A 442 5.35 5.06 18.51
C ILE A 442 6.05 3.90 19.22
N ILE A 443 5.42 2.72 19.29
CA ILE A 443 6.01 1.52 19.91
C ILE A 443 7.28 1.10 19.17
N LEU A 444 7.23 1.06 17.85
CA LEU A 444 8.40 0.75 17.01
C LEU A 444 9.51 1.79 17.21
N THR A 445 9.16 3.07 17.26
CA THR A 445 10.13 4.14 17.51
C THR A 445 10.76 4.00 18.91
N ALA A 446 9.96 3.62 19.91
CA ALA A 446 10.44 3.39 21.26
C ALA A 446 11.33 2.15 21.36
N SER A 447 11.02 1.06 20.66
CA SER A 447 11.87 -0.15 20.65
C SER A 447 13.20 0.07 19.95
N VAL A 448 13.24 0.94 18.95
CA VAL A 448 14.48 1.35 18.29
C VAL A 448 15.41 2.09 19.26
N LEU A 449 14.83 2.99 20.06
CA LEU A 449 15.52 3.77 21.10
C LEU A 449 15.93 2.95 22.31
N TYR A 450 15.05 2.03 22.72
CA TYR A 450 15.19 1.17 23.89
C TYR A 450 15.02 -0.29 23.45
N PRO A 451 16.10 -0.94 22.97
CA PRO A 451 16.03 -2.33 22.49
C PRO A 451 15.49 -3.32 23.53
N ASP A 452 15.69 -3.04 24.82
CA ASP A 452 15.22 -3.85 25.94
C ASP A 452 13.81 -3.44 26.45
N ILE A 453 13.01 -2.76 25.62
CA ILE A 453 11.65 -2.36 26.00
C ILE A 453 10.82 -3.59 26.42
N THR A 454 10.30 -3.54 27.64
CA THR A 454 9.52 -4.65 28.19
C THR A 454 8.13 -4.70 27.57
N GLY A 455 7.53 -5.89 27.53
CA GLY A 455 6.14 -6.06 27.11
C GLY A 455 5.16 -5.21 27.94
N GLU A 456 5.45 -5.02 29.23
CA GLU A 456 4.66 -4.16 30.11
C GLU A 456 4.67 -2.71 29.65
N ALA A 457 5.85 -2.16 29.32
CA ALA A 457 5.97 -0.80 28.80
C ALA A 457 5.19 -0.63 27.48
N ILE A 458 5.22 -1.63 26.59
CA ILE A 458 4.42 -1.61 25.36
C ILE A 458 2.92 -1.59 25.68
N ILE A 459 2.46 -2.42 26.62
CA ILE A 459 1.05 -2.42 27.06
C ILE A 459 0.67 -1.08 27.68
N GLU A 460 1.54 -0.45 28.46
CA GLU A 460 1.28 0.87 29.04
C GLU A 460 1.13 1.95 27.95
N VAL A 461 2.00 1.94 26.93
CA VAL A 461 1.86 2.83 25.77
C VAL A 461 0.53 2.58 25.05
N LEU A 462 0.15 1.31 24.86
CA LEU A 462 -1.11 0.94 24.23
C LEU A 462 -2.32 1.40 25.06
N ALA A 463 -2.32 1.13 26.36
CA ALA A 463 -3.41 1.47 27.27
C ALA A 463 -3.54 3.00 27.41
N GLY A 464 -2.42 3.70 27.64
CA GLY A 464 -2.37 5.15 27.74
C GLY A 464 -2.80 5.83 26.44
N GLY A 465 -2.30 5.37 25.28
CA GLY A 465 -2.71 5.88 23.98
C GLY A 465 -4.20 5.61 23.69
N THR A 466 -4.72 4.45 24.05
CA THR A 466 -6.16 4.13 23.90
C THR A 466 -7.01 5.02 24.79
N LEU A 467 -6.62 5.25 26.05
CA LEU A 467 -7.29 6.16 26.97
C LEU A 467 -7.31 7.58 26.41
N LEU A 468 -6.19 8.07 25.88
CA LEU A 468 -6.10 9.39 25.23
C LEU A 468 -7.03 9.51 24.02
N ALA A 469 -7.14 8.48 23.19
CA ALA A 469 -8.11 8.47 22.09
C ALA A 469 -9.56 8.53 22.58
N VAL A 470 -9.92 7.73 23.59
CA VAL A 470 -11.27 7.70 24.15
C VAL A 470 -11.63 9.05 24.78
N VAL A 471 -10.74 9.62 25.59
CA VAL A 471 -10.92 10.94 26.23
C VAL A 471 -11.00 12.04 25.17
N GLY A 472 -10.10 12.03 24.18
CA GLY A 472 -10.11 12.98 23.07
C GLY A 472 -11.41 12.91 22.27
N TYR A 473 -11.89 11.70 21.97
CA TYR A 473 -13.17 11.49 21.30
C TYR A 473 -14.35 12.00 22.15
N ALA A 474 -14.41 11.62 23.42
CA ALA A 474 -15.45 12.08 24.35
C ALA A 474 -15.46 13.61 24.48
N ALA A 475 -14.30 14.25 24.56
CA ALA A 475 -14.17 15.71 24.57
C ALA A 475 -14.70 16.33 23.28
N THR A 476 -14.35 15.79 22.10
CA THR A 476 -14.87 16.31 20.82
C THR A 476 -16.39 16.16 20.69
N VAL A 477 -16.96 15.04 21.14
CA VAL A 477 -18.41 14.81 21.15
C VAL A 477 -19.09 15.79 22.11
N THR A 478 -18.51 16.01 23.30
CA THR A 478 -19.05 16.93 24.31
C THR A 478 -19.02 18.37 23.83
N VAL A 479 -17.89 18.84 23.29
CA VAL A 479 -17.78 20.19 22.68
C VAL A 479 -18.77 20.35 21.53
N ARG A 480 -18.97 19.32 20.70
CA ARG A 480 -19.95 19.38 19.61
C ARG A 480 -21.39 19.46 20.13
N ARG A 481 -21.73 18.71 21.18
CA ARG A 481 -23.04 18.78 21.85
C ARG A 481 -23.27 20.14 22.50
N LEU A 482 -22.27 20.69 23.19
CA LEU A 482 -22.33 22.01 23.82
C LEU A 482 -22.47 23.14 22.79
N ARG A 483 -21.77 23.05 21.65
CA ARG A 483 -21.94 23.99 20.53
C ARG A 483 -23.31 23.88 19.86
N LEU A 484 -23.86 22.67 19.74
CA LEU A 484 -25.21 22.49 19.21
C LEU A 484 -26.25 23.10 20.18
N ALA A 485 -26.12 22.84 21.48
CA ALA A 485 -26.97 23.41 22.52
C ALA A 485 -26.86 24.95 22.62
N SER A 486 -25.73 25.56 22.23
CA SER A 486 -25.58 27.01 22.17
C SER A 486 -26.10 27.66 20.88
N THR A 487 -26.52 26.87 19.87
CA THR A 487 -26.91 27.38 18.54
C THR A 487 -28.36 27.03 18.18
N ASP A 488 -29.24 26.92 19.17
CA ASP A 488 -30.61 26.39 19.02
C ASP A 488 -31.72 27.45 18.78
N ALA A 489 -31.50 28.40 17.86
CA ALA A 489 -32.63 29.21 17.35
C ALA A 489 -32.58 29.55 15.84
N ALA A 490 -31.40 29.53 15.20
CA ALA A 490 -31.26 29.89 13.78
C ALA A 490 -30.69 28.76 12.90
N ALA A 491 -29.95 27.81 13.47
CA ALA A 491 -29.24 26.79 12.71
C ALA A 491 -30.12 25.60 12.27
N SER A 492 -31.21 25.30 12.99
CA SER A 492 -32.12 24.19 12.69
C SER A 492 -32.96 24.43 11.42
N ALA A 493 -33.33 25.68 11.13
CA ALA A 493 -34.05 26.05 9.92
C ALA A 493 -33.16 26.03 8.65
N ILE A 494 -31.87 26.38 8.78
CA ILE A 494 -30.90 26.37 7.66
C ILE A 494 -30.33 24.97 7.43
N ALA A 495 -30.12 24.17 8.48
CA ALA A 495 -29.60 22.81 8.37
C ALA A 495 -30.59 21.87 7.66
N GLN A 496 -31.89 21.98 7.92
CA GLN A 496 -32.92 21.20 7.22
C GLN A 496 -33.10 21.62 5.75
N ALA A 497 -32.86 22.89 5.40
CA ALA A 497 -32.82 23.37 4.01
C ALA A 497 -31.53 22.91 3.28
N SER A 498 -30.38 22.85 3.96
CA SER A 498 -29.10 22.46 3.36
C SER A 498 -28.88 20.95 3.21
N ASP A 499 -29.46 20.12 4.10
CA ASP A 499 -29.39 18.65 3.98
C ASP A 499 -30.40 18.10 2.94
N SER A 500 -31.40 18.91 2.55
CA SER A 500 -32.37 18.57 1.49
C SER A 500 -31.95 19.05 0.09
N GLU A 501 -31.05 20.03 -0.04
CA GLU A 501 -30.63 20.61 -1.34
C GLU A 501 -29.50 19.88 -2.09
N GLN A 502 -28.84 18.85 -1.53
CA GLN A 502 -27.75 18.15 -2.23
C GLN A 502 -27.84 16.63 -2.16
N GLN A 503 -29.02 16.08 -2.41
CA GLN A 503 -29.15 14.67 -2.76
C GLN A 503 -28.69 14.50 -4.22
N PHE A 504 -27.39 14.36 -4.44
CA PHE A 504 -26.87 14.02 -5.77
C PHE A 504 -27.54 12.73 -6.25
N SER A 505 -28.26 12.80 -7.38
CA SER A 505 -28.73 11.61 -8.06
C SER A 505 -27.55 10.64 -8.25
N LYS A 506 -27.81 9.33 -8.16
CA LYS A 506 -26.80 8.29 -8.35
C LYS A 506 -26.04 8.46 -9.68
N GLU A 507 -26.72 8.97 -10.70
CA GLU A 507 -26.12 9.31 -11.99
C GLU A 507 -25.15 10.48 -11.87
N ALA A 508 -25.58 11.59 -11.25
CA ALA A 508 -24.72 12.75 -11.00
C ALA A 508 -23.48 12.39 -10.18
N ARG A 509 -23.60 11.46 -9.23
CA ARG A 509 -22.47 10.93 -8.48
C ARG A 509 -21.50 10.13 -9.37
N ASN A 510 -22.00 9.26 -10.25
CA ASN A 510 -21.16 8.45 -11.12
C ASN A 510 -20.46 9.25 -12.23
N THR A 511 -21.00 10.40 -12.60
CA THR A 511 -20.41 11.30 -13.59
C THR A 511 -19.56 12.41 -12.98
N TRP A 512 -19.63 12.62 -11.66
CA TRP A 512 -18.86 13.65 -10.98
C TRP A 512 -17.35 13.48 -11.24
N ARG A 513 -16.69 14.60 -11.52
CA ARG A 513 -15.23 14.72 -11.62
C ARG A 513 -14.76 15.99 -10.94
N MET A 514 -13.52 15.96 -10.46
CA MET A 514 -12.92 17.12 -9.83
C MET A 514 -12.77 18.24 -10.86
N PRO A 515 -13.22 19.47 -10.53
CA PRO A 515 -12.91 20.64 -11.33
C PRO A 515 -11.39 20.84 -11.48
N PRO A 516 -10.93 21.60 -12.48
CA PRO A 516 -9.52 21.93 -12.63
C PRO A 516 -8.91 22.44 -11.32
N LEU A 517 -7.67 22.05 -11.04
CA LEU A 517 -6.99 22.37 -9.77
C LEU A 517 -6.97 23.88 -9.47
N GLU A 518 -6.88 24.71 -10.51
CA GLU A 518 -6.84 26.18 -10.43
C GLU A 518 -8.18 26.80 -9.99
N GLU A 519 -9.29 26.07 -10.16
CA GLU A 519 -10.63 26.49 -9.78
C GLU A 519 -11.01 26.05 -8.37
N LEU A 520 -10.17 25.24 -7.71
CA LEU A 520 -10.47 24.73 -6.38
C LEU A 520 -10.32 25.84 -5.33
N PRO A 521 -11.30 26.01 -4.42
CA PRO A 521 -11.17 26.94 -3.32
C PRO A 521 -10.03 26.54 -2.39
N ALA A 522 -9.44 27.52 -1.71
CA ALA A 522 -8.38 27.27 -0.74
C ALA A 522 -8.80 26.22 0.31
N PRO A 523 -7.87 25.35 0.74
CA PRO A 523 -8.15 24.28 1.69
C PRO A 523 -8.65 24.84 3.03
N GLN A 524 -9.88 24.47 3.41
CA GLN A 524 -10.46 24.85 4.71
C GLN A 524 -9.91 23.93 5.81
N LEU A 525 -8.71 24.25 6.30
CA LEU A 525 -8.12 23.57 7.45
C LEU A 525 -8.70 24.15 8.75
N THR A 526 -9.62 23.41 9.36
CA THR A 526 -10.13 23.70 10.70
C THR A 526 -8.98 23.77 11.72
N LEU A 527 -9.14 24.54 12.80
CA LEU A 527 -8.13 24.67 13.85
C LEU A 527 -7.64 23.30 14.37
N SER A 528 -8.56 22.36 14.54
CA SER A 528 -8.26 20.97 14.89
C SER A 528 -7.31 20.30 13.90
N LYS A 529 -7.55 20.43 12.59
CA LYS A 529 -6.68 19.85 11.55
C LYS A 529 -5.29 20.48 11.57
N ARG A 530 -5.20 21.80 11.82
CA ARG A 530 -3.90 22.49 11.96
C ARG A 530 -3.10 21.98 13.15
N ILE A 531 -3.74 21.81 14.31
CA ILE A 531 -3.11 21.25 15.50
C ILE A 531 -2.62 19.83 15.22
N TRP A 532 -3.46 18.97 14.64
CA TRP A 532 -3.10 17.59 14.29
C TRP A 532 -1.96 17.53 13.27
N MET A 533 -1.93 18.40 12.26
CA MET A 533 -0.78 18.49 11.35
C MET A 533 0.48 18.97 12.07
N GLY A 534 0.37 19.86 13.06
CA GLY A 534 1.49 20.25 13.92
C GLY A 534 2.02 19.08 14.74
N VAL A 535 1.15 18.29 15.36
CA VAL A 535 1.50 17.08 16.11
C VAL A 535 2.17 16.06 15.19
N LEU A 536 1.59 15.79 14.01
CA LEU A 536 2.17 14.90 13.02
C LEU A 536 3.57 15.36 12.59
N ARG A 537 3.76 16.67 12.40
CA ARG A 537 5.08 17.24 12.08
C ARG A 537 6.10 16.99 13.18
N GLY A 538 5.72 17.23 14.44
CA GLY A 538 6.59 16.98 15.60
C GLY A 538 6.97 15.50 15.70
N TYR A 539 5.98 14.62 15.59
CA TYR A 539 6.17 13.17 15.54
C TYR A 539 7.16 12.76 14.43
N LEU A 540 6.96 13.24 13.21
CA LEU A 540 7.80 12.90 12.06
C LEU A 540 9.25 13.36 12.23
N ILE A 541 9.47 14.57 12.76
CA ILE A 541 10.83 15.08 13.02
C ILE A 541 11.54 14.16 14.01
N VAL A 542 10.87 13.79 15.10
CA VAL A 542 11.43 12.89 16.11
C VAL A 542 11.70 11.53 15.48
N ALA A 543 10.71 10.93 14.82
CA ALA A 543 10.85 9.58 14.30
C ALA A 543 11.92 9.44 13.21
N VAL A 544 12.02 10.42 12.29
CA VAL A 544 13.09 10.44 11.28
C VAL A 544 14.47 10.63 11.93
N ALA A 545 14.60 11.54 12.91
CA ALA A 545 15.86 11.73 13.62
C ALA A 545 16.31 10.43 14.31
N LEU A 546 15.37 9.68 14.86
CA LEU A 546 15.64 8.40 15.53
C LEU A 546 16.06 7.30 14.56
N VAL A 547 15.43 7.22 13.39
CA VAL A 547 15.89 6.30 12.34
C VAL A 547 17.33 6.65 11.94
N VAL A 548 17.64 7.93 11.72
CA VAL A 548 19.01 8.35 11.38
C VAL A 548 20.01 7.95 12.47
N VAL A 549 19.67 8.18 13.75
CA VAL A 549 20.51 7.76 14.88
C VAL A 549 20.72 6.24 14.86
N LYS A 550 19.66 5.46 14.61
CA LYS A 550 19.75 4.00 14.59
C LYS A 550 20.62 3.51 13.44
N VAL A 551 20.43 4.06 12.24
CA VAL A 551 21.25 3.73 11.06
C VAL A 551 22.71 4.02 11.37
N VAL A 552 23.03 5.17 11.97
CA VAL A 552 24.39 5.55 12.37
C VAL A 552 24.95 4.62 13.45
N GLN A 553 24.17 4.28 14.48
CA GLN A 553 24.58 3.32 15.52
C GLN A 553 24.89 1.95 14.91
N MET A 554 24.01 1.45 14.03
CA MET A 554 24.20 0.17 13.36
C MET A 554 25.41 0.17 12.41
N THR A 555 25.74 1.31 11.80
CA THR A 555 26.94 1.42 10.94
C THR A 555 28.24 1.64 11.70
N LEU A 556 28.20 2.18 12.92
CA LEU A 556 29.39 2.41 13.76
C LEU A 556 29.72 1.26 14.71
N LEU A 557 28.76 0.36 14.96
CA LEU A 557 28.92 -0.83 15.81
C LEU A 557 29.33 -2.09 15.01
N HIS A 558 29.49 -1.96 13.69
CA HIS A 558 30.10 -2.93 12.78
C HIS A 558 31.38 -2.35 12.19
#